data_AF-A0A960Q256-F1
#
_entry.id   AF-A0A960Q256-F1
#
_cell.length_a   1.000
_cell.length_b   1.000
_cell.length_c   1.000
_cell.angle_alpha   90.00
_cell.angle_beta   90.00
_cell.angle_gamma   90.00
#
_symmetry.space_group_name_H-M   'P 1'
#
loop_
_entity.id
_entity.type
_entity.pdbx_description
1 polymer ?
#
loop_
_entity_poly.entity_id
_entity_poly.type
_entity_poly.pdbx_seq_one_letter_code
_entity_poly.pdbx_strand_id
1 'polypeptide(L)'
;MELRTVPTLLFRTALVVSVAAAGAQAFTGNVPADFTDPDVVVVSDPMDVGMPVQAMGATSGWEIQNAAFELDAMMDELRVGLDFVGIAGDADGDGFEGGNSAWLLGNGGWDFANLGGTESICIAFDFDGNFAWDVIAGVSSSTDASGFDVAAFNGMPLLPFGFGASMPAHMGAYMVGPDFELTISNLSGLVNYSPVNSEVCFFYAVFSGSYADDGVGEDYMAGELCVRDETRTGATEDVVSGFGLEANYPNPFNPTTSIRFNMGETANAELA
;
A
#
# COMPACT_ATOMS: atom_id res chain seq x y z
N MET A 1 31.24 -62.81 30.97
CA MET A 1 31.73 -61.65 30.19
C MET A 1 30.49 -60.85 29.84
N GLU A 2 30.09 -59.92 30.71
CA GLU A 2 28.90 -59.10 30.51
C GLU A 2 29.27 -57.84 29.71
N LEU A 3 28.62 -57.64 28.56
CA LEU A 3 28.71 -56.38 27.81
C LEU A 3 27.79 -55.35 28.49
N ARG A 4 28.39 -54.29 29.05
CA ARG A 4 27.68 -53.09 29.49
C ARG A 4 27.38 -52.21 28.28
N THR A 5 26.11 -51.89 28.08
CA THR A 5 25.65 -50.90 27.10
C THR A 5 25.96 -49.49 27.57
N VAL A 6 26.61 -48.70 26.71
CA VAL A 6 26.89 -47.27 26.94
C VAL A 6 25.73 -46.47 26.35
N PRO A 7 25.08 -45.58 27.11
CA PRO A 7 23.98 -44.78 26.58
C PRO A 7 24.52 -43.67 25.67
N THR A 8 24.10 -43.69 24.41
CA THR A 8 24.40 -42.62 23.44
C THR A 8 23.54 -41.40 23.76
N LEU A 9 24.17 -40.34 24.25
CA LEU A 9 23.52 -39.07 24.55
C LEU A 9 23.32 -38.29 23.24
N LEU A 10 22.07 -38.25 22.74
CA LEU A 10 21.72 -37.50 21.54
C LEU A 10 21.55 -36.01 21.90
N PHE A 11 22.55 -35.18 21.60
CA PHE A 11 22.45 -33.73 21.74
C PHE A 11 21.63 -33.18 20.56
N ARG A 12 20.36 -32.83 20.80
CA ARG A 12 19.56 -32.04 19.85
C ARG A 12 19.87 -30.57 20.05
N THR A 13 20.72 -30.01 19.19
CA THR A 13 20.91 -28.57 19.08
C THR A 13 19.67 -27.98 18.40
N ALA A 14 18.80 -27.30 19.15
CA ALA A 14 17.71 -26.52 18.57
C ALA A 14 18.30 -25.19 18.08
N LEU A 15 18.36 -25.01 16.76
CA LEU A 15 18.67 -23.72 16.14
C LEU A 15 17.42 -22.84 16.25
N VAL A 16 17.43 -21.88 17.17
CA VAL A 16 16.40 -20.85 17.24
C VAL A 16 16.79 -19.76 16.24
N VAL A 17 16.19 -19.80 15.05
CA VAL A 17 16.27 -18.68 14.11
C VAL A 17 15.23 -17.67 14.57
N SER A 18 15.67 -16.59 15.20
CA SER A 18 14.83 -15.42 15.42
C SER A 18 14.66 -14.71 14.09
N VAL A 19 13.50 -14.90 13.46
CA VAL A 19 13.07 -14.07 12.34
C VAL A 19 12.79 -12.69 12.92
N ALA A 20 13.53 -11.66 12.50
CA ALA A 20 13.13 -10.30 12.81
C ALA A 20 11.75 -10.09 12.18
N ALA A 21 10.74 -9.83 12.99
CA ALA A 21 9.47 -9.35 12.47
C ALA A 21 9.79 -8.04 11.75
N ALA A 22 9.62 -8.01 10.42
CA ALA A 22 9.61 -6.76 9.68
C ALA A 22 8.52 -5.90 10.34
N GLY A 23 8.92 -4.80 10.97
CA GLY A 23 7.95 -3.85 11.51
C GLY A 23 7.18 -3.24 10.35
N ALA A 24 5.91 -2.90 10.59
CA ALA A 24 5.15 -2.06 9.66
C ALA A 24 6.01 -0.83 9.30
N GLN A 25 6.05 -0.48 8.02
CA GLN A 25 6.74 0.71 7.57
C GLN A 25 6.18 1.93 8.30
N ALA A 26 7.07 2.73 8.89
CA ALA A 26 6.68 3.93 9.59
C ALA A 26 6.75 5.10 8.61
N PHE A 27 5.57 5.58 8.19
CA PHE A 27 5.45 6.80 7.39
C PHE A 27 6.06 8.00 8.12
N THR A 28 6.68 8.88 7.35
CA THR A 28 7.37 10.09 7.83
C THR A 28 6.72 11.38 7.34
N GLY A 29 5.70 11.29 6.49
CA GLY A 29 5.09 12.40 5.78
C GLY A 29 5.95 12.87 4.61
N ASN A 30 6.81 11.99 4.07
CA ASN A 30 7.71 12.26 2.95
C ASN A 30 7.70 11.07 1.98
N VAL A 31 6.80 11.14 1.00
CA VAL A 31 6.56 10.06 0.05
C VAL A 31 7.83 9.66 -0.70
N PRO A 32 8.65 10.59 -1.24
CA PRO A 32 9.91 10.21 -1.87
C PRO A 32 10.91 9.48 -0.98
N ALA A 33 10.85 9.68 0.35
CA ALA A 33 11.72 9.00 1.30
C ALA A 33 11.20 7.63 1.72
N ASP A 34 9.87 7.47 1.79
CA ASP A 34 9.22 6.26 2.27
C ASP A 34 8.96 5.26 1.13
N PHE A 35 8.68 5.71 -0.09
CA PHE A 35 8.39 4.86 -1.24
C PHE A 35 9.63 4.63 -2.12
N THR A 36 10.62 3.93 -1.59
CA THR A 36 11.93 3.71 -2.24
C THR A 36 12.14 2.31 -2.80
N ASP A 37 11.19 1.39 -2.58
CA ASP A 37 11.26 0.03 -3.11
C ASP A 37 11.22 0.08 -4.66
N PRO A 38 12.07 -0.71 -5.37
CA PRO A 38 12.05 -0.75 -6.83
C PRO A 38 10.71 -1.18 -7.45
N ASP A 39 9.85 -1.86 -6.69
CA ASP A 39 8.53 -2.31 -7.16
C ASP A 39 7.44 -1.24 -6.98
N VAL A 40 7.76 -0.08 -6.38
CA VAL A 40 6.84 1.06 -6.26
C VAL A 40 6.48 1.57 -7.64
N VAL A 41 5.18 1.72 -7.89
CA VAL A 41 4.66 2.40 -9.08
C VAL A 41 4.37 3.85 -8.72
N VAL A 42 5.04 4.79 -9.40
CA VAL A 42 4.83 6.23 -9.25
C VAL A 42 4.13 6.79 -10.49
N VAL A 43 3.02 7.48 -10.27
CA VAL A 43 2.28 8.22 -11.31
C VAL A 43 2.45 9.71 -11.05
N SER A 44 2.89 10.46 -12.07
CA SER A 44 3.07 11.91 -11.97
C SER A 44 1.80 12.64 -12.40
N ASP A 45 1.45 13.69 -11.66
CA ASP A 45 0.43 14.65 -12.04
C ASP A 45 1.05 15.82 -12.82
N PRO A 46 0.38 16.36 -13.85
CA PRO A 46 0.76 17.65 -14.40
C PRO A 46 0.37 18.76 -13.42
N MET A 47 1.19 19.80 -13.31
CA MET A 47 0.80 20.98 -12.54
C MET A 47 -0.42 21.66 -13.16
N ASP A 48 -1.60 21.45 -12.58
CA ASP A 48 -2.86 21.92 -13.16
C ASP A 48 -3.82 22.58 -12.17
N VAL A 49 -3.37 22.74 -10.91
CA VAL A 49 -4.15 23.43 -9.89
C VAL A 49 -4.37 24.90 -10.22
N GLY A 50 -5.64 25.28 -10.25
CA GLY A 50 -6.08 26.64 -10.55
C GLY A 50 -5.98 27.57 -9.34
N MET A 51 -5.03 28.51 -9.35
CA MET A 51 -4.94 29.56 -8.33
C MET A 51 -5.48 30.91 -8.82
N PRO A 52 -6.19 31.68 -7.96
CA PRO A 52 -6.66 33.02 -8.32
C PRO A 52 -5.48 33.99 -8.51
N VAL A 53 -5.67 35.04 -9.31
CA VAL A 53 -4.60 36.02 -9.62
C VAL A 53 -4.04 36.72 -8.38
N GLN A 54 -4.84 36.81 -7.31
CA GLN A 54 -4.45 37.37 -6.02
C GLN A 54 -3.44 36.49 -5.27
N ALA A 55 -3.39 35.19 -5.60
CA ALA A 55 -2.45 34.21 -5.09
C ALA A 55 -1.23 34.03 -6.01
N MET A 56 -0.95 34.97 -6.91
CA MET A 56 0.13 34.83 -7.88
C MET A 56 1.48 34.60 -7.20
N GLY A 57 2.06 33.42 -7.46
CA GLY A 57 3.34 32.98 -6.90
C GLY A 57 3.22 32.10 -5.66
N ALA A 58 2.01 31.89 -5.13
CA ALA A 58 1.72 30.83 -4.17
C ALA A 58 1.51 29.50 -4.92
N THR A 59 1.78 28.39 -4.22
CA THR A 59 1.49 27.03 -4.68
C THR A 59 0.58 26.40 -3.65
N SER A 60 -0.63 26.02 -4.06
CA SER A 60 -1.57 25.35 -3.17
C SER A 60 -0.98 24.05 -2.63
N GLY A 61 -1.21 23.78 -1.35
CA GLY A 61 -1.00 22.50 -0.70
C GLY A 61 -1.92 21.38 -1.19
N TRP A 62 -2.85 21.69 -2.08
CA TRP A 62 -3.69 20.73 -2.78
C TRP A 62 -3.04 20.16 -4.05
N GLU A 63 -1.98 20.80 -4.58
CA GLU A 63 -1.28 20.38 -5.82
C GLU A 63 -0.51 19.07 -5.60
N ILE A 64 -1.08 17.98 -6.09
CA ILE A 64 -0.50 16.65 -6.11
C ILE A 64 0.61 16.66 -7.14
N GLN A 65 1.82 16.28 -6.72
CA GLN A 65 2.94 16.10 -7.64
C GLN A 65 2.97 14.67 -8.17
N ASN A 66 2.84 13.69 -7.26
CA ASN A 66 2.88 12.27 -7.60
C ASN A 66 1.97 11.44 -6.69
N ALA A 67 1.50 10.30 -7.21
CA ALA A 67 0.94 9.22 -6.41
C ALA A 67 1.86 7.99 -6.50
N ALA A 68 2.28 7.46 -5.36
CA ALA A 68 3.11 6.27 -5.22
C ALA A 68 2.29 5.11 -4.65
N PHE A 69 2.43 3.92 -5.24
CA PHE A 69 1.72 2.72 -4.84
C PHE A 69 2.71 1.56 -4.64
N GLU A 70 2.66 0.93 -3.46
CA GLU A 70 3.46 -0.26 -3.13
C GLU A 70 2.53 -1.38 -2.65
N LEU A 71 2.66 -2.56 -3.25
CA LEU A 71 2.01 -3.78 -2.75
C LEU A 71 2.97 -4.53 -1.84
N ASP A 72 2.57 -4.78 -0.59
CA ASP A 72 3.27 -5.70 0.31
C ASP A 72 2.45 -6.98 0.44
N ALA A 73 2.74 -7.96 -0.41
CA ALA A 73 1.96 -9.20 -0.46
C ALA A 73 2.20 -10.08 0.79
N MET A 74 3.33 -9.89 1.49
CA MET A 74 3.64 -10.63 2.71
C MET A 74 2.79 -10.14 3.89
N MET A 75 2.57 -8.83 3.98
CA MET A 75 1.75 -8.22 5.03
C MET A 75 0.26 -8.11 4.64
N ASP A 76 -0.08 -8.41 3.39
CA ASP A 76 -1.43 -8.25 2.83
C ASP A 76 -1.88 -6.77 2.87
N GLU A 77 -1.01 -5.87 2.38
CA GLU A 77 -1.18 -4.42 2.44
C GLU A 77 -1.00 -3.76 1.07
N LEU A 78 -1.80 -2.72 0.81
CA LEU A 78 -1.52 -1.71 -0.22
C LEU A 78 -1.11 -0.41 0.49
N ARG A 79 0.09 0.09 0.19
CA ARG A 79 0.56 1.40 0.68
C ARG A 79 0.42 2.43 -0.42
N VAL A 80 -0.02 3.62 -0.03
CA VAL A 80 -0.28 4.72 -0.94
C VAL A 80 0.36 5.98 -0.37
N GLY A 81 1.12 6.67 -1.20
CA GLY A 81 1.70 7.97 -0.89
C GLY A 81 1.22 9.00 -1.92
N LEU A 82 0.71 10.13 -1.45
CA LEU A 82 0.40 11.30 -2.27
C LEU A 82 1.43 12.38 -1.94
N ASP A 83 2.34 12.61 -2.86
CA ASP A 83 3.42 13.60 -2.81
C ASP A 83 2.88 14.94 -3.27
N PHE A 84 3.04 16.00 -2.47
CA PHE A 84 2.51 17.33 -2.77
C PHE A 84 3.64 18.31 -3.09
N VAL A 85 3.39 19.27 -3.98
CA VAL A 85 4.38 20.32 -4.26
C VAL A 85 4.59 21.24 -3.04
N GLY A 86 3.52 21.42 -2.24
CA GLY A 86 3.48 22.21 -1.02
C GLY A 86 3.39 21.36 0.25
N ILE A 87 2.60 21.82 1.22
CA ILE A 87 2.24 21.03 2.41
C ILE A 87 0.80 20.56 2.20
N ALA A 88 0.56 19.25 2.30
CA ALA A 88 -0.78 18.68 2.18
C ALA A 88 -1.75 19.36 3.16
N GLY A 89 -2.77 20.04 2.62
CA GLY A 89 -3.73 20.78 3.45
C GLY A 89 -3.47 22.28 3.61
N ASP A 90 -2.39 22.83 3.06
CA ASP A 90 -2.09 24.27 3.08
C ASP A 90 -2.74 24.97 1.87
N ALA A 91 -4.02 25.33 1.97
CA ALA A 91 -4.82 25.79 0.84
C ALA A 91 -4.25 27.05 0.15
N ASP A 92 -3.53 27.91 0.88
CA ASP A 92 -2.99 29.15 0.32
C ASP A 92 -1.48 29.18 0.09
N GLY A 93 -0.78 28.11 0.46
CA GLY A 93 0.62 27.88 0.13
C GLY A 93 1.57 28.79 0.88
N ASP A 94 1.21 29.26 2.08
CA ASP A 94 2.06 30.13 2.89
C ASP A 94 3.01 29.36 3.82
N GLY A 95 2.92 28.03 3.81
CA GLY A 95 3.71 27.09 4.59
C GLY A 95 3.12 26.77 5.95
N PHE A 96 1.87 27.14 6.22
CA PHE A 96 1.20 26.92 7.51
C PHE A 96 -0.24 26.41 7.35
N GLU A 97 -0.46 25.13 7.64
CA GLU A 97 -1.82 24.57 7.76
C GLU A 97 -2.65 25.33 8.82
N GLY A 98 -3.84 25.79 8.43
CA GLY A 98 -4.75 26.61 9.22
C GLY A 98 -4.47 28.12 9.19
N GLY A 99 -3.46 28.53 8.43
CA GLY A 99 -3.05 29.91 8.19
C GLY A 99 -3.90 30.54 7.10
N ASN A 100 -4.64 31.60 7.45
CA ASN A 100 -5.48 32.27 6.45
C ASN A 100 -4.80 33.54 5.93
N SER A 101 -4.30 33.48 4.71
CA SER A 101 -3.78 34.63 3.98
C SER A 101 -4.90 35.65 3.69
N ALA A 102 -4.49 36.91 3.52
CA ALA A 102 -5.44 37.99 3.25
C ALA A 102 -6.17 37.81 1.91
N TRP A 103 -5.55 37.15 0.93
CA TRP A 103 -6.18 36.92 -0.36
C TRP A 103 -7.21 35.79 -0.29
N LEU A 104 -6.93 34.72 0.47
CA LEU A 104 -7.85 33.59 0.64
C LEU A 104 -9.14 34.08 1.31
N LEU A 105 -9.00 34.76 2.46
CA LEU A 105 -10.12 35.40 3.15
C LEU A 105 -10.87 36.41 2.26
N GLY A 106 -10.14 37.15 1.43
CA GLY A 106 -10.70 38.12 0.49
C GLY A 106 -11.57 37.51 -0.59
N ASN A 107 -11.33 36.24 -0.94
CA ASN A 107 -12.16 35.44 -1.84
C ASN A 107 -13.22 34.62 -1.10
N GLY A 108 -13.32 34.76 0.24
CA GLY A 108 -14.28 34.04 1.07
C GLY A 108 -13.81 32.64 1.47
N GLY A 109 -12.57 32.29 1.17
CA GLY A 109 -12.00 30.99 1.45
C GLY A 109 -11.44 30.84 2.85
N TRP A 110 -11.21 29.59 3.24
CA TRP A 110 -10.69 29.21 4.54
C TRP A 110 -9.67 28.09 4.41
N ASP A 111 -8.53 28.29 5.05
CA ASP A 111 -7.52 27.27 5.31
C ASP A 111 -7.67 26.81 6.76
N PHE A 112 -7.97 25.53 6.96
CA PHE A 112 -8.20 24.91 8.26
C PHE A 112 -7.01 24.06 8.68
N ALA A 113 -6.74 24.03 9.97
CA ALA A 113 -5.65 23.19 10.47
C ALA A 113 -6.07 21.71 10.46
N ASN A 114 -5.15 20.82 10.06
CA ASN A 114 -5.31 19.37 10.08
C ASN A 114 -6.51 18.87 9.24
N LEU A 115 -6.65 19.33 8.00
CA LEU A 115 -7.72 18.92 7.09
C LEU A 115 -9.12 19.15 7.70
N GLY A 116 -9.31 20.30 8.34
CA GLY A 116 -10.53 20.61 9.08
C GLY A 116 -11.64 21.15 8.18
N GLY A 117 -12.83 21.31 8.75
CA GLY A 117 -13.94 21.95 8.04
C GLY A 117 -14.47 21.09 6.89
N THR A 118 -14.15 21.47 5.65
CA THR A 118 -14.53 20.74 4.43
C THR A 118 -13.34 20.30 3.59
N GLU A 119 -12.13 20.43 4.14
CA GLU A 119 -10.90 19.93 3.55
C GLU A 119 -10.90 18.40 3.50
N SER A 120 -10.35 17.83 2.44
CA SER A 120 -10.35 16.40 2.23
C SER A 120 -9.19 16.00 1.34
N ILE A 121 -8.54 14.90 1.73
CA ILE A 121 -7.61 14.16 0.90
C ILE A 121 -8.08 12.71 0.92
N CYS A 122 -8.46 12.19 -0.25
CA CYS A 122 -8.99 10.83 -0.34
C CYS A 122 -8.71 10.19 -1.70
N ILE A 123 -8.69 8.86 -1.69
CA ILE A 123 -8.50 8.02 -2.87
C ILE A 123 -9.54 6.91 -2.90
N ALA A 124 -10.22 6.76 -4.03
CA ALA A 124 -11.13 5.66 -4.30
C ALA A 124 -10.50 4.63 -5.24
N PHE A 125 -10.90 3.37 -5.08
CA PHE A 125 -10.39 2.22 -5.83
C PHE A 125 -11.54 1.39 -6.41
N ASP A 126 -11.35 0.91 -7.63
CA ASP A 126 -12.16 -0.12 -8.28
C ASP A 126 -11.23 -1.27 -8.65
N PHE A 127 -11.34 -2.38 -7.92
CA PHE A 127 -10.45 -3.54 -8.00
C PHE A 127 -10.90 -4.58 -9.02
N ASP A 128 -12.17 -4.60 -9.42
CA ASP A 128 -12.67 -5.54 -10.45
C ASP A 128 -12.83 -4.91 -11.84
N GLY A 129 -12.62 -3.60 -11.96
CA GLY A 129 -12.63 -2.88 -13.21
C GLY A 129 -14.02 -2.73 -13.83
N ASN A 130 -15.07 -2.78 -13.01
CA ASN A 130 -16.45 -2.67 -13.48
C ASN A 130 -16.95 -1.21 -13.56
N PHE A 131 -16.09 -0.22 -13.25
CA PHE A 131 -16.38 1.21 -13.14
C PHE A 131 -17.36 1.60 -12.01
N ALA A 132 -17.53 0.72 -11.03
CA ALA A 132 -18.14 1.03 -9.75
C ALA A 132 -17.07 0.89 -8.67
N TRP A 133 -16.70 2.03 -8.10
CA TRP A 133 -15.73 2.09 -7.00
C TRP A 133 -16.15 1.18 -5.84
N ASP A 134 -15.19 0.39 -5.35
CA ASP A 134 -15.37 -0.56 -4.26
C ASP A 134 -15.10 0.12 -2.91
N VAL A 135 -13.95 0.79 -2.81
CA VAL A 135 -13.39 1.29 -1.55
C VAL A 135 -12.96 2.74 -1.70
N ILE A 136 -13.06 3.51 -0.62
CA ILE A 136 -12.44 4.83 -0.47
C ILE A 136 -11.64 4.88 0.82
N ALA A 137 -10.46 5.49 0.76
CA ALA A 137 -9.58 5.68 1.89
C ALA A 137 -9.12 7.13 1.98
N GLY A 138 -9.00 7.66 3.19
CA GLY A 138 -8.49 9.01 3.43
C GLY A 138 -9.28 9.77 4.50
N VAL A 139 -9.22 11.09 4.44
CA VAL A 139 -9.93 12.01 5.33
C VAL A 139 -11.10 12.63 4.56
N SER A 140 -12.32 12.46 5.06
CA SER A 140 -13.51 13.02 4.41
C SER A 140 -13.70 14.49 4.77
N SER A 141 -14.38 15.21 3.88
CA SER A 141 -14.85 16.59 4.08
C SER A 141 -15.87 16.79 5.23
N SER A 142 -16.17 15.73 5.99
CA SER A 142 -17.05 15.78 7.16
C SER A 142 -16.29 15.51 8.47
N THR A 143 -14.97 15.36 8.41
CA THR A 143 -14.10 15.03 9.53
C THR A 143 -12.88 15.96 9.54
N ASP A 144 -11.85 15.60 10.32
CA ASP A 144 -10.54 16.22 10.29
C ASP A 144 -9.48 15.11 10.13
N ALA A 145 -8.19 15.44 10.20
CA ALA A 145 -7.11 14.47 10.08
C ALA A 145 -7.21 13.30 11.07
N SER A 146 -7.92 13.42 12.20
CA SER A 146 -8.15 12.30 13.13
C SER A 146 -9.25 11.33 12.67
N GLY A 147 -10.03 11.72 11.67
CA GLY A 147 -11.13 10.97 11.06
C GLY A 147 -10.73 10.16 9.82
N PHE A 148 -9.45 9.84 9.65
CA PHE A 148 -9.00 8.89 8.63
C PHE A 148 -9.84 7.61 8.69
N ASP A 149 -10.32 7.16 7.52
CA ASP A 149 -11.13 5.96 7.40
C ASP A 149 -10.79 5.21 6.11
N VAL A 150 -11.04 3.90 6.14
CA VAL A 150 -11.17 3.07 4.94
C VAL A 150 -12.61 2.58 4.95
N ALA A 151 -13.38 2.94 3.92
CA ALA A 151 -14.81 2.70 3.88
C ALA A 151 -15.24 2.11 2.53
N ALA A 152 -16.40 1.44 2.53
CA ALA A 152 -17.07 1.10 1.28
C ALA A 152 -17.47 2.39 0.56
N PHE A 153 -17.26 2.46 -0.76
CA PHE A 153 -17.69 3.62 -1.52
C PHE A 153 -19.22 3.66 -1.64
N ASN A 154 -19.83 4.83 -1.39
CA ASN A 154 -21.29 4.97 -1.33
C ASN A 154 -21.95 5.38 -2.67
N GLY A 155 -21.17 5.52 -3.75
CA GLY A 155 -21.67 5.87 -5.09
C GLY A 155 -21.86 7.38 -5.33
N MET A 156 -21.40 8.25 -4.42
CA MET A 156 -21.48 9.70 -4.63
C MET A 156 -20.51 10.15 -5.74
N PRO A 157 -20.93 11.08 -6.63
CA PRO A 157 -20.08 11.55 -7.73
C PRO A 157 -18.91 12.44 -7.28
N LEU A 158 -18.92 12.88 -6.01
CA LEU A 158 -17.89 13.71 -5.42
C LEU A 158 -17.16 12.89 -4.36
N LEU A 159 -15.89 12.58 -4.60
CA LEU A 159 -15.06 11.71 -3.75
C LEU A 159 -15.07 12.11 -2.26
N PRO A 160 -14.97 13.40 -1.87
CA PRO A 160 -14.92 13.79 -0.44
C PRO A 160 -16.16 13.44 0.37
N PHE A 161 -17.27 13.12 -0.30
CA PHE A 161 -18.53 12.69 0.31
C PHE A 161 -18.85 11.21 0.01
N GLY A 162 -17.90 10.50 -0.61
CA GLY A 162 -18.00 9.11 -1.05
C GLY A 162 -17.92 8.06 0.06
N PHE A 163 -17.58 8.48 1.28
CA PHE A 163 -17.40 7.59 2.43
C PHE A 163 -18.74 6.96 2.86
N GLY A 164 -18.84 5.64 2.72
CA GLY A 164 -19.99 4.84 3.13
C GLY A 164 -19.81 4.20 4.49
N ALA A 165 -19.99 2.89 4.57
CA ALA A 165 -19.77 2.14 5.81
C ALA A 165 -18.27 1.96 6.04
N SER A 166 -17.77 2.44 7.19
CA SER A 166 -16.39 2.21 7.63
C SER A 166 -16.05 0.72 7.66
N MET A 167 -14.81 0.41 7.32
CA MET A 167 -14.24 -0.93 7.22
C MET A 167 -12.98 -1.05 8.12
N PRO A 168 -13.12 -1.04 9.46
CA PRO A 168 -11.98 -0.92 10.38
C PRO A 168 -10.93 -2.05 10.27
N ALA A 169 -11.32 -3.22 9.73
CA ALA A 169 -10.41 -4.33 9.50
C ALA A 169 -9.37 -4.04 8.39
N HIS A 170 -9.60 -3.01 7.58
CA HIS A 170 -8.75 -2.62 6.47
C HIS A 170 -7.98 -1.31 6.72
N MET A 171 -8.17 -0.68 7.88
CA MET A 171 -7.43 0.51 8.25
C MET A 171 -6.01 0.13 8.69
N GLY A 172 -5.02 0.65 7.98
CA GLY A 172 -3.60 0.53 8.36
C GLY A 172 -3.05 1.82 8.98
N ALA A 173 -1.73 1.96 8.92
CA ALA A 173 -1.05 3.20 9.29
C ALA A 173 -1.43 4.32 8.33
N TYR A 174 -1.46 5.56 8.83
CA TYR A 174 -1.55 6.76 7.98
C TYR A 174 -0.77 7.90 8.62
N MET A 175 -0.36 8.87 7.80
CA MET A 175 0.28 10.10 8.23
C MET A 175 -0.18 11.25 7.35
N VAL A 176 -0.42 12.40 7.99
CA VAL A 176 -0.54 13.71 7.35
C VAL A 176 0.68 14.51 7.78
N GLY A 177 1.46 14.97 6.81
CA GLY A 177 2.60 15.86 6.98
C GLY A 177 2.71 16.77 5.74
N PRO A 178 3.93 17.09 5.28
CA PRO A 178 4.09 17.69 3.95
C PRO A 178 3.38 16.87 2.87
N ASP A 179 3.45 15.54 2.99
CA ASP A 179 2.72 14.60 2.14
C ASP A 179 1.62 13.84 2.89
N PHE A 180 0.82 13.08 2.14
CA PHE A 180 -0.24 12.22 2.69
C PHE A 180 0.05 10.75 2.40
N GLU A 181 0.16 9.94 3.45
CA GLU A 181 0.54 8.53 3.34
C GLU A 181 -0.47 7.64 4.08
N LEU A 182 -0.83 6.51 3.48
CA LEU A 182 -1.75 5.55 4.09
C LEU A 182 -1.44 4.12 3.73
N THR A 183 -2.02 3.21 4.52
CA THR A 183 -2.03 1.78 4.28
C THR A 183 -3.47 1.28 4.31
N ILE A 184 -3.82 0.46 3.32
CA ILE A 184 -4.99 -0.41 3.34
C ILE A 184 -4.51 -1.81 3.71
N SER A 185 -4.84 -2.25 4.91
CA SER A 185 -4.48 -3.58 5.42
C SER A 185 -5.51 -4.63 5.05
N ASN A 186 -5.15 -5.91 5.23
CA ASN A 186 -6.04 -7.05 4.97
C ASN A 186 -6.66 -6.97 3.56
N LEU A 187 -5.82 -6.63 2.58
CA LEU A 187 -6.23 -6.34 1.21
C LEU A 187 -6.95 -7.54 0.58
N SER A 188 -6.47 -8.76 0.85
CA SER A 188 -7.09 -10.02 0.45
C SER A 188 -8.52 -10.23 0.97
N GLY A 189 -8.91 -9.50 2.01
CA GLY A 189 -10.26 -9.53 2.57
C GLY A 189 -11.24 -8.59 1.89
N LEU A 190 -10.80 -7.70 1.00
CA LEU A 190 -11.69 -6.81 0.26
C LEU A 190 -12.55 -7.59 -0.73
N VAL A 191 -13.81 -7.19 -0.85
CA VAL A 191 -14.66 -7.66 -1.93
C VAL A 191 -14.03 -7.22 -3.26
N ASN A 192 -14.15 -8.04 -4.30
CA ASN A 192 -13.66 -7.75 -5.65
C ASN A 192 -12.13 -7.69 -5.81
N TYR A 193 -11.37 -7.84 -4.73
CA TYR A 193 -9.92 -8.02 -4.81
C TYR A 193 -9.56 -9.44 -5.28
N SER A 194 -8.91 -9.53 -6.44
CA SER A 194 -8.51 -10.79 -7.06
C SER A 194 -7.10 -10.69 -7.65
N PRO A 195 -6.04 -10.85 -6.85
CA PRO A 195 -4.67 -10.74 -7.33
C PRO A 195 -4.31 -11.92 -8.23
N VAL A 196 -3.46 -11.68 -9.22
CA VAL A 196 -2.96 -12.70 -10.15
C VAL A 196 -1.44 -12.65 -10.13
N ASN A 197 -0.78 -13.74 -9.75
CA ASN A 197 0.69 -13.81 -9.70
C ASN A 197 1.35 -12.69 -8.86
N SER A 198 0.78 -12.38 -7.69
CA SER A 198 1.22 -11.26 -6.82
C SER A 198 1.16 -9.88 -7.50
N GLU A 199 0.32 -9.74 -8.52
CA GLU A 199 -0.08 -8.48 -9.13
C GLU A 199 -1.53 -8.17 -8.76
N VAL A 200 -1.82 -6.91 -8.44
CA VAL A 200 -3.19 -6.38 -8.43
C VAL A 200 -3.28 -5.20 -9.38
N CYS A 201 -4.33 -5.18 -10.20
CA CYS A 201 -4.68 -4.06 -11.06
C CYS A 201 -5.96 -3.41 -10.54
N PHE A 202 -6.05 -2.09 -10.63
CA PHE A 202 -7.22 -1.34 -10.19
C PHE A 202 -7.31 0.00 -10.93
N PHE A 203 -8.53 0.53 -11.03
CA PHE A 203 -8.72 1.96 -11.27
C PHE A 203 -8.62 2.71 -9.95
N TYR A 204 -8.12 3.93 -10.01
CA TYR A 204 -8.09 4.82 -8.86
C TYR A 204 -8.52 6.24 -9.25
N ALA A 205 -9.03 6.97 -8.27
CA ALA A 205 -9.28 8.40 -8.37
C ALA A 205 -8.98 9.08 -7.03
N VAL A 206 -8.21 10.17 -7.09
CA VAL A 206 -7.75 10.97 -5.96
C VAL A 206 -8.48 12.31 -5.99
N PHE A 207 -8.75 12.84 -4.81
CA PHE A 207 -9.13 14.23 -4.61
C PHE A 207 -8.27 14.83 -3.50
N SER A 208 -7.82 16.05 -3.71
CA SER A 208 -7.22 16.91 -2.69
C SER A 208 -7.82 18.31 -2.80
N GLY A 209 -8.39 18.84 -1.73
CA GLY A 209 -9.07 20.14 -1.82
C GLY A 209 -10.01 20.45 -0.66
N SER A 210 -10.75 21.54 -0.80
CA SER A 210 -11.76 21.99 0.15
C SER A 210 -13.04 22.44 -0.57
N TYR A 211 -14.12 22.59 0.19
CA TYR A 211 -15.35 23.24 -0.30
C TYR A 211 -15.61 24.58 0.38
N ALA A 212 -14.73 24.96 1.32
CA ALA A 212 -14.84 26.20 2.07
C ALA A 212 -13.99 27.31 1.47
N ASP A 213 -13.23 27.03 0.42
CA ASP A 213 -12.33 27.93 -0.30
C ASP A 213 -12.82 28.33 -1.70
N ASP A 214 -14.09 28.04 -2.04
CA ASP A 214 -14.75 28.44 -3.30
C ASP A 214 -14.14 27.84 -4.57
N GLY A 215 -13.65 26.59 -4.52
CA GLY A 215 -13.05 26.01 -5.72
C GLY A 215 -11.59 26.45 -5.91
N VAL A 216 -10.91 26.84 -4.83
CA VAL A 216 -9.53 27.34 -4.92
C VAL A 216 -8.58 26.19 -4.77
N GLY A 217 -7.97 25.87 -5.90
CA GLY A 217 -6.80 25.07 -5.93
C GLY A 217 -7.05 23.58 -5.71
N GLU A 218 -8.27 23.06 -5.88
CA GLU A 218 -8.48 21.61 -5.77
C GLU A 218 -7.81 20.86 -6.92
N ASP A 219 -7.42 19.63 -6.61
CA ASP A 219 -6.71 18.74 -7.52
C ASP A 219 -7.37 17.36 -7.62
N TYR A 220 -7.19 16.74 -8.79
CA TYR A 220 -7.82 15.49 -9.18
C TYR A 220 -6.88 14.65 -10.07
N MET A 221 -6.36 13.55 -9.51
CA MET A 221 -5.68 12.51 -10.28
C MET A 221 -6.60 11.30 -10.48
N ALA A 222 -6.58 10.68 -11.66
CA ALA A 222 -7.24 9.39 -11.86
C ALA A 222 -6.52 8.55 -12.91
N GLY A 223 -6.60 7.23 -12.77
CA GLY A 223 -5.97 6.32 -13.72
C GLY A 223 -6.29 4.86 -13.49
N GLU A 224 -5.57 4.03 -14.24
CA GLU A 224 -5.54 2.58 -14.11
C GLU A 224 -4.07 2.17 -14.02
N LEU A 225 -3.74 1.28 -13.08
CA LEU A 225 -2.40 0.72 -12.97
C LEU A 225 -2.45 -0.69 -12.39
N CYS A 226 -1.32 -1.38 -12.47
CA CYS A 226 -1.07 -2.63 -11.76
C CYS A 226 0.17 -2.47 -10.88
N VAL A 227 0.08 -2.93 -9.64
CA VAL A 227 1.23 -3.03 -8.70
C VAL A 227 1.58 -4.48 -8.46
N ARG A 228 2.88 -4.74 -8.27
CA ARG A 228 3.43 -6.08 -8.04
C ARG A 228 4.36 -6.07 -6.84
N ASP A 229 4.56 -7.25 -6.27
CA ASP A 229 5.63 -7.52 -5.30
C ASP A 229 6.58 -8.57 -5.90
N GLU A 230 7.54 -8.12 -6.73
CA GLU A 230 8.50 -9.01 -7.42
C GLU A 230 9.70 -9.34 -6.52
N THR A 231 10.09 -8.41 -5.66
CA THR A 231 11.26 -8.54 -4.79
C THR A 231 11.04 -9.47 -3.60
N ARG A 232 9.81 -9.58 -3.06
CA ARG A 232 9.54 -10.44 -1.89
C ARG A 232 8.94 -11.79 -2.26
N THR A 233 8.43 -11.96 -3.48
CA THR A 233 8.17 -13.31 -4.04
C THR A 233 9.46 -14.07 -4.35
N GLY A 234 10.58 -13.36 -4.50
CA GLY A 234 11.93 -13.93 -4.60
C GLY A 234 12.52 -14.44 -3.28
N ALA A 235 11.82 -14.31 -2.14
CA ALA A 235 12.19 -14.93 -0.88
C ALA A 235 12.00 -16.46 -0.95
N THR A 236 12.96 -17.09 -1.63
CA THR A 236 13.22 -18.53 -1.69
C THR A 236 12.03 -19.38 -2.17
N GLU A 237 11.84 -19.46 -3.49
CA GLU A 237 11.96 -20.82 -4.02
C GLU A 237 13.37 -21.27 -3.63
N ASP A 238 13.49 -22.03 -2.54
CA ASP A 238 14.66 -22.86 -2.31
C ASP A 238 14.76 -23.77 -3.54
N VAL A 239 15.40 -23.27 -4.60
CA VAL A 239 15.81 -24.08 -5.73
C VAL A 239 16.73 -25.10 -5.12
N VAL A 240 16.19 -26.30 -4.87
CA VAL A 240 16.88 -27.38 -4.17
C VAL A 240 18.26 -27.51 -4.79
N SER A 241 19.29 -27.16 -4.01
CA SER A 241 20.66 -26.96 -4.50
C SER A 241 21.30 -28.25 -5.06
N GLY A 242 20.64 -29.39 -4.85
CA GLY A 242 20.91 -30.64 -5.56
C GLY A 242 19.78 -31.66 -5.40
N PHE A 243 19.40 -32.29 -6.51
CA PHE A 243 18.59 -33.50 -6.53
C PHE A 243 19.42 -34.69 -7.01
N GLY A 244 19.14 -35.87 -6.46
CA GLY A 244 19.75 -37.13 -6.86
C GLY A 244 18.69 -38.10 -7.33
N LEU A 245 18.92 -38.72 -8.50
CA LEU A 245 18.11 -39.83 -8.99
C LEU A 245 18.95 -41.11 -8.97
N GLU A 246 18.52 -42.08 -8.18
CA GLU A 246 19.14 -43.40 -8.11
C GLU A 246 18.17 -44.45 -8.64
N ALA A 247 18.62 -45.29 -9.58
CA ALA A 247 17.84 -46.41 -10.07
C ALA A 247 18.59 -47.72 -9.79
N ASN A 248 17.85 -48.78 -9.45
CA ASN A 248 18.40 -50.13 -9.57
C ASN A 248 18.17 -50.67 -11.00
N TYR A 249 19.07 -51.54 -11.46
CA TYR A 249 18.86 -52.26 -12.72
C TYR A 249 18.20 -53.61 -12.43
N PRO A 250 17.05 -53.92 -13.06
CA PRO A 250 16.40 -55.21 -12.89
C PRO A 250 17.31 -56.36 -13.31
N ASN A 251 17.35 -57.41 -12.50
CA ASN A 251 18.06 -58.64 -12.83
C ASN A 251 17.26 -59.87 -12.38
N PRO A 252 17.65 -61.09 -12.79
CA PRO A 252 16.87 -62.30 -12.51
C PRO A 252 16.63 -62.61 -11.01
N PHE A 253 17.38 -61.96 -10.12
CA PHE A 253 17.25 -62.10 -8.67
C PHE A 253 16.59 -60.88 -8.01
N ASN A 254 16.35 -59.80 -8.76
CA ASN A 254 15.60 -58.61 -8.35
C ASN A 254 14.83 -58.04 -9.56
N PRO A 255 13.63 -58.57 -9.86
CA PRO A 255 12.88 -58.22 -11.07
C PRO A 255 12.20 -56.84 -10.99
N THR A 256 12.22 -56.20 -9.82
CA THR A 256 11.61 -54.89 -9.60
C THR A 256 12.58 -53.75 -9.87
N THR A 257 12.16 -52.80 -10.71
CA THR A 257 12.78 -51.48 -10.82
C THR A 257 12.30 -50.58 -9.69
N SER A 258 13.23 -49.98 -8.97
CA SER A 258 13.00 -48.93 -7.98
C SER A 258 13.77 -47.69 -8.41
N ILE A 259 13.07 -46.57 -8.48
CA ILE A 259 13.66 -45.24 -8.65
C ILE A 259 13.57 -44.56 -7.28
N ARG A 260 14.69 -44.08 -6.77
CA ARG A 260 14.76 -43.29 -5.54
C ARG A 260 15.12 -41.86 -5.91
N PHE A 261 14.27 -40.95 -5.44
CA PHE A 261 14.48 -39.52 -5.53
C PHE A 261 14.99 -39.02 -4.17
N ASN A 262 16.12 -38.30 -4.17
CA ASN A 262 16.69 -37.68 -2.98
C ASN A 262 16.76 -36.16 -3.19
N MET A 263 16.28 -35.40 -2.21
CA MET A 263 16.47 -33.95 -2.14
C MET A 263 17.54 -33.66 -1.09
N GLY A 264 18.46 -32.73 -1.38
CA GLY A 264 19.52 -32.34 -0.44
C GLY A 264 19.00 -31.64 0.82
N GLU A 265 17.77 -31.13 0.77
CA GLU A 265 17.13 -30.29 1.78
C GLU A 265 15.65 -30.64 1.90
N THR A 266 14.99 -30.22 2.98
CA THR A 266 13.56 -30.53 3.20
C THR A 266 12.72 -29.57 2.34
N ALA A 267 12.02 -30.06 1.33
CA ALA A 267 11.19 -29.26 0.45
C ALA A 267 9.76 -29.82 0.36
N ASN A 268 8.78 -28.94 0.10
CA ASN A 268 7.40 -29.30 -0.19
C ASN A 268 7.28 -29.74 -1.66
N ALA A 269 7.73 -30.96 -1.98
CA ALA A 269 7.60 -31.53 -3.31
C ALA A 269 6.45 -32.55 -3.34
N GLU A 270 5.54 -32.39 -4.31
CA GLU A 270 4.48 -33.37 -4.60
C GLU A 270 4.82 -34.10 -5.91
N LEU A 271 4.81 -35.43 -5.88
CA LEU A 271 5.00 -36.27 -7.08
C LEU A 271 3.64 -36.49 -7.74
N ALA A 272 3.41 -35.86 -8.89
CA ALA A 272 2.22 -36.03 -9.73
C ALA A 272 2.25 -37.35 -10.53
#